data_AF-A0A286UH46-F1
#
_entry.id   AF-A0A286UH46-F1
#
_cell.length_a   1.000
_cell.length_b   1.000
_cell.length_c   1.000
_cell.angle_alpha   90.00
_cell.angle_beta   90.00
_cell.angle_gamma   90.00
#
_symmetry.space_group_name_H-M   'P 1'
#
loop_
_entity.id
_entity.type
_entity.pdbx_description
1 polymer ?
#
loop_
_entity_poly.entity_id
_entity_poly.type
_entity_poly.pdbx_seq_one_letter_code
_entity_poly.pdbx_strand_id
1 'polypeptide(L)'
;MPRTDVSKKLTDADIEAAFPSSPRHVRVTANIVTVTSSDGNISNLPEESEEECSPDGEVDYQSLAEKVDVDHWLSSLGDYLIYSNNHLKPSNMVSAHYKLDRFPDGYKLFIHRKGPKSDPRRDHYLYGSSSERCRKFRSPEEFALHLLWLAHGQPRDKKEFLKTKTNRSRVKGKRTQKSKSKSTHTEPSKIFAKDYTGLNQGQGVRPTYSKPIYPLFCSLPNLNILYLTE
;
A
#
# COMPACT_ATOMS: atom_id res chain seq x y z
N MET A 1 38.17 -31.75 26.27
CA MET A 1 37.69 -30.49 25.67
C MET A 1 36.18 -30.43 25.83
N PRO A 2 35.63 -29.65 26.78
CA PRO A 2 34.19 -29.57 26.96
C PRO A 2 33.56 -28.69 25.88
N ARG A 3 32.57 -29.22 25.16
CA ARG A 3 31.70 -28.45 24.25
C ARG A 3 30.75 -27.64 25.13
N THR A 4 30.93 -26.33 25.17
CA THR A 4 29.95 -25.42 25.77
C THR A 4 28.75 -25.31 24.83
N ASP A 5 27.63 -25.83 25.30
CA ASP A 5 26.32 -25.67 24.68
C ASP A 5 25.83 -24.23 24.94
N VAL A 6 25.74 -23.42 23.89
CA VAL A 6 25.31 -22.01 23.97
C VAL A 6 24.06 -21.83 23.15
N SER A 7 22.98 -22.51 23.53
CA SER A 7 21.64 -22.20 23.06
C SER A 7 21.07 -21.04 23.89
N LYS A 8 21.58 -19.83 23.68
CA LYS A 8 20.96 -18.61 24.23
C LYS A 8 19.72 -18.32 23.41
N LYS A 9 18.54 -18.43 24.03
CA LYS A 9 17.28 -17.97 23.45
C LYS A 9 17.39 -16.46 23.20
N LEU A 10 17.35 -16.04 21.93
CA LEU A 10 17.26 -14.62 21.60
C LEU A 10 15.98 -14.06 22.19
N THR A 11 16.10 -12.93 22.89
CA THR A 11 14.94 -12.20 23.40
C THR A 11 14.29 -11.38 22.28
N ASP A 12 13.01 -11.05 22.41
CA ASP A 12 12.33 -10.19 21.43
C ASP A 12 13.03 -8.83 21.26
N ALA A 13 13.68 -8.33 22.32
CA ALA A 13 14.51 -7.13 22.28
C ALA A 13 15.78 -7.29 21.43
N ASP A 14 16.40 -8.48 21.43
CA ASP A 14 17.58 -8.76 20.60
C ASP A 14 17.22 -8.87 19.11
N ILE A 15 16.03 -9.39 18.81
CA ILE A 15 15.47 -9.46 17.44
C ILE A 15 15.12 -8.05 16.94
N GLU A 16 14.56 -7.20 17.81
CA GLU A 16 14.23 -5.80 17.50
C GLU A 16 15.49 -4.94 17.27
N ALA A 17 16.56 -5.17 18.04
CA ALA A 17 17.85 -4.51 17.84
C ALA A 17 18.57 -4.95 16.55
N ALA A 18 18.37 -6.19 16.10
CA ALA A 18 18.98 -6.72 14.89
C ALA A 18 18.29 -6.26 13.59
N PHE A 19 17.01 -5.90 13.65
CA PHE A 19 16.21 -5.49 12.49
C PHE A 19 15.38 -4.21 12.74
N PRO A 20 16.00 -3.05 12.99
CA PRO A 20 15.30 -1.77 13.22
C PRO A 20 14.49 -1.27 12.00
N SER A 21 14.50 -2.00 10.89
CA SER A 21 13.82 -1.72 9.62
C SER A 21 12.47 -2.43 9.44
N SER A 22 12.07 -3.32 10.34
CA SER A 22 10.78 -4.01 10.20
C SER A 22 9.63 -3.01 10.36
N PRO A 23 8.61 -3.02 9.49
CA PRO A 23 7.48 -2.11 9.62
C PRO A 23 6.77 -2.36 10.95
N ARG A 24 6.88 -1.40 11.87
CA ARG A 24 6.44 -1.52 13.28
C ARG A 24 4.93 -1.65 13.44
N HIS A 25 4.18 -1.24 12.43
CA HIS A 25 2.72 -1.19 12.46
C HIS A 25 2.10 -2.25 11.56
N VAL A 26 2.79 -3.37 11.34
CA VAL A 26 2.29 -4.50 10.56
C VAL A 26 2.36 -5.77 11.38
N ARG A 27 1.27 -6.53 11.36
CA ARG A 27 1.20 -7.89 11.88
C ARG A 27 0.77 -8.82 10.76
N VAL A 28 1.42 -9.98 10.66
CA VAL A 28 1.08 -11.01 9.67
C VAL A 28 0.68 -12.26 10.45
N THR A 29 -0.54 -12.73 10.26
CA THR A 29 -1.07 -13.95 10.86
C THR A 29 -1.56 -14.86 9.74
N ALA A 30 -0.88 -15.98 9.50
CA ALA A 30 -1.06 -16.81 8.31
C ALA A 30 -0.93 -15.97 7.02
N ASN A 31 -2.02 -15.82 6.26
CA ASN A 31 -2.08 -15.01 5.05
C ASN A 31 -2.83 -13.68 5.23
N ILE A 32 -3.17 -13.33 6.47
CA ILE A 32 -3.85 -12.08 6.80
C ILE A 32 -2.83 -11.07 7.32
N VAL A 33 -2.90 -9.87 6.75
CA VAL A 33 -2.03 -8.74 7.07
C VAL A 33 -2.85 -7.67 7.78
N THR A 34 -2.42 -7.24 8.95
CA THR A 34 -3.08 -6.17 9.70
C THR A 34 -2.13 -4.99 9.82
N VAL A 35 -2.57 -3.82 9.35
CA VAL A 35 -1.86 -2.55 9.55
C VAL A 35 -2.51 -1.81 10.72
N THR A 36 -1.75 -1.53 11.77
CA THR A 36 -2.26 -0.93 13.02
C THR A 36 -2.13 0.59 13.06
N SER A 37 -1.58 1.20 12.00
CA SER A 37 -1.36 2.63 11.85
C SER A 37 -2.37 3.20 10.87
N SER A 38 -2.88 4.40 11.16
CA SER A 38 -3.81 5.10 10.28
C SER A 38 -3.66 6.62 10.39
N ASP A 39 -3.80 7.33 9.28
CA ASP A 39 -4.04 8.78 9.21
C ASP A 39 -5.51 9.08 8.85
N GLY A 40 -6.40 8.08 8.99
CA GLY A 40 -7.80 8.18 8.63
C GLY A 40 -8.54 9.20 9.48
N ASN A 41 -9.36 10.02 8.83
CA ASN A 41 -10.27 10.97 9.45
C ASN A 41 -11.68 10.75 8.88
N ILE A 42 -12.59 10.32 9.75
CA ILE A 42 -13.98 10.01 9.42
C ILE A 42 -14.71 11.24 8.86
N SER A 43 -14.34 12.45 9.29
CA SER A 43 -14.92 13.71 8.79
C SER A 43 -14.58 14.00 7.33
N ASN A 44 -13.59 13.30 6.74
CA ASN A 44 -13.26 13.40 5.32
C ASN A 44 -13.99 12.34 4.48
N LEU A 45 -14.83 11.50 5.08
CA LEU A 45 -15.66 10.58 4.33
C LEU A 45 -16.81 11.34 3.68
N PRO A 46 -17.12 11.02 2.40
CA PRO A 46 -18.29 11.57 1.75
C PRO A 46 -19.57 11.02 2.40
N GLU A 47 -20.63 11.80 2.35
CA GLU A 47 -21.97 11.35 2.65
C GLU A 47 -22.45 10.39 1.55
N GLU A 48 -23.22 9.37 1.94
CA GLU A 48 -23.89 8.50 0.97
C GLU A 48 -25.04 9.28 0.33
N SER A 49 -25.16 9.20 -0.99
CA SER A 49 -26.27 9.83 -1.71
C SER A 49 -27.25 8.79 -2.22
N GLU A 50 -28.53 9.15 -2.19
CA GLU A 50 -29.59 8.32 -2.72
C GLU A 50 -29.53 8.25 -4.25
N GLU A 51 -30.07 7.17 -4.82
CA GLU A 51 -30.19 7.04 -6.27
C GLU A 51 -31.26 7.99 -6.79
N GLU A 52 -30.84 9.17 -7.23
CA GLU A 52 -31.69 10.12 -7.94
C GLU A 52 -31.54 9.95 -9.45
N CYS A 53 -32.67 9.86 -10.14
CA CYS A 53 -32.72 9.81 -11.59
C CYS A 53 -33.01 11.21 -12.13
N SER A 54 -32.08 11.74 -12.93
CA SER A 54 -32.28 12.96 -13.72
C SER A 54 -33.47 12.80 -14.69
N PRO A 55 -34.15 13.89 -15.10
CA PRO A 55 -35.13 13.87 -16.19
C PRO A 55 -34.61 13.23 -17.48
N ASP A 56 -33.30 13.29 -17.72
CA ASP A 56 -32.64 12.69 -18.89
C ASP A 56 -32.39 11.18 -18.74
N GLY A 57 -32.80 10.56 -17.63
CA GLY A 57 -32.60 9.13 -17.36
C GLY A 57 -31.18 8.77 -16.88
N GLU A 58 -30.37 9.78 -16.55
CA GLU A 58 -29.04 9.59 -15.95
C GLU A 58 -29.11 9.51 -14.43
N VAL A 59 -28.17 8.77 -13.84
CA VAL A 59 -27.96 8.70 -12.39
C VAL A 59 -26.57 9.25 -12.05
N ASP A 60 -26.44 9.89 -10.89
CA ASP A 60 -25.18 10.37 -10.34
C ASP A 60 -25.22 10.27 -8.82
N TYR A 61 -24.81 9.12 -8.27
CA TYR A 61 -24.87 8.87 -6.83
C TYR A 61 -23.71 8.01 -6.33
N GLN A 62 -23.42 8.11 -5.04
CA GLN A 62 -22.32 7.42 -4.40
C GLN A 62 -22.82 6.64 -3.18
N SER A 63 -22.40 5.38 -3.09
CA SER A 63 -22.77 4.46 -2.01
C SER A 63 -21.55 3.74 -1.46
N LEU A 64 -21.67 3.14 -0.28
CA LEU A 64 -20.62 2.25 0.22
C LEU A 64 -20.40 1.06 -0.71
N ALA A 65 -19.14 0.67 -0.87
CA ALA A 65 -18.79 -0.45 -1.72
C ALA A 65 -19.28 -1.78 -1.14
N GLU A 66 -19.71 -2.67 -2.03
CA GLU A 66 -20.12 -4.02 -1.65
C GLU A 66 -18.92 -4.84 -1.18
N LYS A 67 -19.20 -5.91 -0.41
CA LYS A 67 -18.15 -6.78 0.15
C LYS A 67 -17.22 -7.34 -0.92
N VAL A 68 -17.73 -7.65 -2.11
CA VAL A 68 -16.93 -8.20 -3.22
C VAL A 68 -15.86 -7.18 -3.68
N ASP A 69 -16.25 -5.92 -3.82
CA ASP A 69 -15.36 -4.83 -4.23
C ASP A 69 -14.30 -4.55 -3.15
N VAL A 70 -14.72 -4.54 -1.88
CA VAL A 70 -13.82 -4.40 -0.73
C VAL A 70 -12.82 -5.55 -0.67
N ASP A 71 -13.27 -6.79 -0.82
CA ASP A 71 -12.42 -7.98 -0.76
C ASP A 71 -11.35 -7.97 -1.87
N HIS A 72 -11.71 -7.49 -3.07
CA HIS A 72 -10.75 -7.30 -4.16
C HIS A 72 -9.66 -6.31 -3.79
N TRP A 73 -10.03 -5.13 -3.29
CA TRP A 73 -9.07 -4.11 -2.83
C TRP A 73 -8.15 -4.63 -1.73
N LEU A 74 -8.71 -5.28 -0.71
CA LEU A 74 -7.94 -5.81 0.42
C LEU A 74 -6.94 -6.89 -0.02
N SER A 75 -7.30 -7.72 -0.99
CA SER A 75 -6.42 -8.76 -1.54
C SER A 75 -5.24 -8.14 -2.30
N SER A 76 -5.51 -7.19 -3.20
CA SER A 76 -4.47 -6.48 -3.95
C SER A 76 -3.49 -5.74 -3.04
N LEU A 77 -4.00 -5.10 -1.98
CA LEU A 77 -3.18 -4.38 -1.00
C LEU A 77 -2.35 -5.31 -0.11
N GLY A 78 -2.92 -6.45 0.31
CA GLY A 78 -2.22 -7.44 1.12
C GLY A 78 -1.02 -8.03 0.40
N ASP A 79 -1.22 -8.47 -0.84
CA ASP A 79 -0.14 -8.93 -1.71
C ASP A 79 0.92 -7.83 -1.88
N TYR A 80 0.51 -6.61 -2.25
CA TYR A 80 1.46 -5.51 -2.44
C TYR A 80 2.33 -5.26 -1.20
N LEU A 81 1.74 -5.24 0.00
CA LEU A 81 2.47 -4.97 1.23
C LEU A 81 3.56 -6.03 1.51
N ILE A 82 3.24 -7.30 1.27
CA ILE A 82 4.18 -8.42 1.48
C ILE A 82 5.24 -8.47 0.39
N TYR A 83 4.88 -8.25 -0.88
CA TYR A 83 5.86 -8.22 -1.98
C TYR A 83 6.80 -7.02 -1.89
N SER A 84 6.33 -5.87 -1.43
CA SER A 84 7.17 -4.69 -1.20
C SER A 84 8.09 -4.83 0.01
N ASN A 85 7.71 -5.66 1.00
CA ASN A 85 8.48 -5.94 2.21
C ASN A 85 8.89 -7.42 2.29
N ASN A 86 9.90 -7.83 1.52
CA ASN A 86 10.40 -9.21 1.53
C ASN A 86 10.73 -9.80 2.91
N HIS A 87 10.99 -8.97 3.93
CA HIS A 87 11.23 -9.43 5.31
C HIS A 87 9.95 -9.87 6.04
N LEU A 88 8.78 -9.49 5.55
CA LEU A 88 7.47 -9.94 6.07
C LEU A 88 7.03 -11.29 5.48
N LYS A 89 7.73 -11.79 4.47
CA LYS A 89 7.42 -13.10 3.87
C LYS A 89 7.83 -14.22 4.85
N PRO A 90 6.89 -15.06 5.33
CA PRO A 90 7.23 -16.27 6.04
C PRO A 90 8.12 -17.15 5.17
N SER A 91 9.22 -17.67 5.73
CA SER A 91 10.21 -18.49 5.01
C SER A 91 9.63 -19.80 4.45
N ASN A 92 8.45 -20.20 4.92
CA ASN A 92 7.76 -21.44 4.58
C ASN A 92 6.54 -21.24 3.64
N MET A 93 6.25 -20.02 3.17
CA MET A 93 5.08 -19.76 2.30
C MET A 93 5.52 -19.21 0.94
N VAL A 94 5.85 -20.12 0.02
CA VAL A 94 6.43 -19.78 -1.30
C VAL A 94 5.39 -19.24 -2.30
N SER A 95 4.08 -19.33 -2.05
CA SER A 95 3.07 -18.81 -3.00
C SER A 95 1.72 -18.40 -2.39
N ALA A 96 1.70 -17.92 -1.16
CA ALA A 96 0.44 -17.51 -0.54
C ALA A 96 -0.02 -16.15 -1.11
N HIS A 97 -1.30 -16.06 -1.47
CA HIS A 97 -1.98 -14.78 -1.61
C HIS A 97 -2.24 -14.21 -0.23
N TYR A 98 -1.83 -12.96 -0.03
CA TYR A 98 -2.03 -12.23 1.21
C TYR A 98 -3.18 -11.25 1.05
N LYS A 99 -3.96 -11.12 2.12
CA LYS A 99 -5.08 -10.18 2.16
C LYS A 99 -4.93 -9.26 3.36
N LEU A 100 -5.20 -7.99 3.16
CA LEU A 100 -5.35 -7.06 4.27
C LEU A 100 -6.62 -7.40 5.07
N ASP A 101 -6.51 -7.50 6.38
CA ASP A 101 -7.63 -7.82 7.28
C ASP A 101 -8.81 -6.85 7.09
N ARG A 102 -8.49 -5.56 7.10
CA ARG A 102 -9.40 -4.43 6.89
C ARG A 102 -8.62 -3.20 6.45
N PHE A 103 -9.30 -2.21 5.88
CA PHE A 103 -8.67 -0.91 5.66
C PHE A 103 -8.22 -0.29 7.00
N PRO A 104 -7.18 0.55 7.02
CA PRO A 104 -6.80 1.30 8.20
C PRO A 104 -7.99 2.10 8.77
N ASP A 105 -8.01 2.30 10.09
CA ASP A 105 -9.14 2.95 10.77
C ASP A 105 -9.44 4.33 10.15
N GLY A 106 -10.72 4.63 9.91
CA GLY A 106 -11.14 5.89 9.27
C GLY A 106 -11.15 5.87 7.73
N TYR A 107 -10.74 4.77 7.10
CA TYR A 107 -10.88 4.59 5.65
C TYR A 107 -12.13 3.78 5.28
N LYS A 108 -12.79 4.18 4.19
CA LYS A 108 -13.92 3.45 3.60
C LYS A 108 -13.89 3.50 2.07
N LEU A 109 -14.28 2.40 1.45
CA LEU A 109 -14.40 2.28 0.00
C LEU A 109 -15.83 2.61 -0.41
N PHE A 110 -15.97 3.48 -1.40
CA PHE A 110 -17.24 3.87 -2.00
C PHE A 110 -17.24 3.55 -3.49
N ILE A 111 -18.44 3.41 -4.04
CA ILE A 111 -18.68 3.26 -5.47
C ILE A 111 -19.49 4.47 -5.93
N HIS A 112 -18.94 5.21 -6.87
CA HIS A 112 -19.64 6.28 -7.57
C HIS A 112 -20.25 5.70 -8.85
N ARG A 113 -21.57 5.79 -8.97
CA ARG A 113 -22.34 5.34 -10.13
C ARG A 113 -22.77 6.56 -10.93
N LYS A 114 -22.37 6.62 -12.21
CA LYS A 114 -22.65 7.75 -13.09
C LYS A 114 -23.00 7.32 -14.51
N GLY A 115 -24.04 7.90 -15.10
CA GLY A 115 -24.44 7.69 -16.49
C GLY A 115 -25.86 7.15 -16.62
N PRO A 116 -26.22 6.49 -17.74
CA PRO A 116 -27.57 5.98 -17.96
C PRO A 116 -28.00 5.01 -16.87
N LYS A 117 -29.23 5.15 -16.34
CA LYS A 117 -29.75 4.30 -15.25
C LYS A 117 -29.68 2.80 -15.55
N SER A 118 -29.79 2.40 -16.81
CA SER A 118 -29.74 1.00 -17.23
C SER A 118 -28.37 0.35 -17.07
N ASP A 119 -27.30 1.14 -17.21
CA ASP A 119 -25.91 0.66 -17.14
C ASP A 119 -24.98 1.79 -16.67
N PRO A 120 -25.10 2.21 -15.39
CA PRO A 120 -24.29 3.29 -14.88
C PRO A 120 -22.84 2.80 -14.72
N ARG A 121 -21.90 3.63 -15.17
CA ARG A 121 -20.47 3.40 -14.96
C ARG A 121 -20.17 3.37 -13.47
N ARG A 122 -19.36 2.40 -13.03
CA ARG A 122 -18.97 2.19 -11.63
C ARG A 122 -17.52 2.58 -11.41
N ASP A 123 -17.26 3.61 -10.61
CA ASP A 123 -15.93 4.00 -10.17
C ASP A 123 -15.73 3.74 -8.68
N HIS A 124 -14.64 3.09 -8.31
CA HIS A 124 -14.28 2.86 -6.90
C HIS A 124 -13.39 3.99 -6.37
N TYR A 125 -13.69 4.46 -5.17
CA TYR A 125 -12.92 5.48 -4.48
C TYR A 125 -12.73 5.11 -3.01
N LEU A 126 -11.47 5.01 -2.58
CA LEU A 126 -11.14 4.87 -1.17
C LEU A 126 -10.95 6.25 -0.56
N TYR A 127 -11.80 6.60 0.40
CA TYR A 127 -11.75 7.86 1.15
C TYR A 127 -11.24 7.61 2.57
N GLY A 128 -10.71 8.67 3.19
CA GLY A 128 -10.40 8.66 4.62
C GLY A 128 -9.12 9.41 4.99
N SER A 129 -8.18 9.65 4.08
CA SER A 129 -6.92 10.32 4.48
C SER A 129 -7.17 11.71 5.07
N SER A 130 -6.44 12.03 6.14
CA SER A 130 -6.40 13.38 6.71
C SER A 130 -5.72 14.40 5.78
N SER A 131 -4.92 13.95 4.82
CA SER A 131 -4.19 14.83 3.91
C SER A 131 -5.09 15.35 2.79
N GLU A 132 -5.15 16.67 2.64
CA GLU A 132 -5.93 17.31 1.57
C GLU A 132 -5.49 16.88 0.15
N ARG A 133 -4.18 16.64 -0.03
CA ARG A 133 -3.61 16.18 -1.31
C ARG A 133 -3.93 14.72 -1.63
N CYS A 134 -4.32 13.94 -0.62
CA CYS A 134 -4.53 12.50 -0.72
C CYS A 134 -5.96 12.11 -0.24
N ARG A 135 -6.94 13.02 -0.41
CA ARG A 135 -8.33 12.83 0.10
C ARG A 135 -9.02 11.56 -0.41
N LYS A 136 -8.71 11.14 -1.64
CA LYS A 136 -9.25 9.93 -2.24
C LYS A 136 -8.23 9.21 -3.11
N PHE A 137 -8.34 7.89 -3.16
CA PHE A 137 -7.54 7.00 -4.02
C PHE A 137 -8.48 6.28 -4.98
N ARG A 138 -8.12 6.22 -6.26
CA ARG A 138 -8.96 5.67 -7.34
C ARG A 138 -8.64 4.20 -7.65
N SER A 139 -7.54 3.69 -7.13
CA SER A 139 -7.15 2.29 -7.29
C SER A 139 -6.37 1.77 -6.08
N PRO A 140 -6.30 0.45 -5.90
CA PRO A 140 -5.45 -0.17 -4.89
C PRO A 140 -3.98 0.27 -5.01
N GLU A 141 -3.45 0.40 -6.22
CA GLU A 141 -2.05 0.77 -6.49
C GLU A 141 -1.73 2.19 -6.03
N GLU A 142 -2.67 3.14 -6.23
CA GLU A 142 -2.52 4.50 -5.71
C GLU A 142 -2.43 4.50 -4.17
N PHE A 143 -3.29 3.72 -3.52
CA PHE A 143 -3.29 3.61 -2.06
C PHE A 143 -2.14 2.77 -1.50
N ALA A 144 -1.60 1.83 -2.27
CA ALA A 144 -0.61 0.87 -1.80
C ALA A 144 0.67 1.53 -1.27
N LEU A 145 1.10 2.64 -1.89
CA LEU A 145 2.24 3.43 -1.41
C LEU A 145 1.93 4.16 -0.10
N HIS A 146 0.70 4.66 0.05
CA HIS A 146 0.23 5.29 1.28
C HIS A 146 0.13 4.27 2.41
N LEU A 147 -0.42 3.09 2.12
CA LEU A 147 -0.48 1.97 3.06
C LEU A 147 0.92 1.52 3.51
N LEU A 148 1.91 1.48 2.60
CA LEU A 148 3.29 1.21 2.96
C LEU A 148 3.88 2.29 3.88
N TRP A 149 3.57 3.55 3.63
CA TRP A 149 3.97 4.66 4.51
C TRP A 149 3.33 4.54 5.91
N LEU A 150 2.05 4.17 5.99
CA LEU A 150 1.35 3.86 7.23
C LEU A 150 2.02 2.70 7.99
N ALA A 151 2.31 1.60 7.30
CA ALA A 151 2.99 0.44 7.85
C ALA A 151 4.35 0.76 8.48
N HIS A 152 5.06 1.75 7.95
CA HIS A 152 6.33 2.24 8.47
C HIS A 152 6.21 3.32 9.57
N GLY A 153 5.00 3.64 10.02
CA GLY A 153 4.78 4.58 11.12
C GLY A 153 4.80 6.04 10.67
N GLN A 154 4.33 6.31 9.46
CA GLN A 154 4.07 7.67 8.98
C GLN A 154 5.28 8.63 9.03
N PRO A 155 6.49 8.22 8.60
CA PRO A 155 7.66 9.08 8.68
C PRO A 155 7.43 10.37 7.89
N ARG A 156 7.71 11.52 8.52
CA ARG A 156 7.53 12.84 7.90
C ARG A 156 8.64 13.14 6.90
N ASP A 157 9.84 12.60 7.16
CA ASP A 157 11.01 12.84 6.33
C ASP A 157 11.34 11.64 5.42
N LYS A 158 11.67 11.95 4.16
CA LYS A 158 12.15 10.95 3.20
C LYS A 158 13.38 10.19 3.71
N LYS A 159 14.26 10.87 4.45
CA LYS A 159 15.45 10.24 5.05
C LYS A 159 15.05 9.18 6.08
N GLU A 160 14.02 9.41 6.86
CA GLU A 160 13.50 8.42 7.83
C GLU A 160 12.87 7.23 7.12
N PHE A 161 12.05 7.48 6.10
CA PHE A 161 11.46 6.41 5.29
C PHE A 161 12.51 5.60 4.50
N LEU A 162 13.61 6.22 4.08
CA LEU A 162 14.69 5.48 3.41
C LEU A 162 15.58 4.73 4.40
N LYS A 163 15.81 5.25 5.62
CA LYS A 163 16.54 4.53 6.67
C LYS A 163 15.90 3.17 6.97
N THR A 164 14.56 3.09 6.95
CA THR A 164 13.85 1.81 7.11
C THR A 164 14.07 0.87 5.92
N LYS A 165 14.36 1.39 4.71
CA LYS A 165 14.67 0.56 3.52
C LYS A 165 16.15 0.19 3.38
N THR A 166 17.09 1.01 3.89
CA THR A 166 18.53 0.92 3.56
C THR A 166 19.40 0.15 4.55
N ASN A 167 18.85 -0.49 5.59
CA ASN A 167 19.65 -1.42 6.41
C ASN A 167 19.96 -2.76 5.70
N ARG A 168 19.65 -2.86 4.40
CA ARG A 168 20.15 -3.91 3.52
C ARG A 168 21.65 -3.74 3.32
N SER A 169 22.42 -4.59 4.00
CA SER A 169 23.77 -4.99 3.61
C SER A 169 24.87 -3.95 3.84
N ARG A 170 25.31 -3.83 5.10
CA ARG A 170 26.74 -3.59 5.38
C ARG A 170 27.37 -4.78 6.10
N VAL A 171 27.07 -5.99 5.61
CA VAL A 171 28.01 -7.11 5.78
C VAL A 171 29.23 -6.73 4.95
N LYS A 172 30.30 -6.26 5.60
CA LYS A 172 31.62 -6.06 4.99
C LYS A 172 32.13 -7.42 4.49
N GLY A 173 31.70 -7.82 3.30
CA GLY A 173 32.34 -8.89 2.56
C GLY A 173 33.78 -8.49 2.29
N LYS A 174 34.74 -9.23 2.86
CA LYS A 174 36.15 -9.14 2.46
C LYS A 174 36.22 -9.35 0.96
N ARG A 175 36.76 -8.35 0.28
CA ARG A 175 36.91 -8.25 -1.17
C ARG A 175 37.91 -9.30 -1.65
N THR A 176 37.44 -10.47 -2.08
CA THR A 176 38.21 -11.36 -2.95
C THR A 176 37.93 -10.98 -4.41
N GLN A 177 38.99 -10.57 -5.11
CA GLN A 177 38.91 -10.32 -6.55
C GLN A 177 38.78 -11.65 -7.30
N LYS A 178 37.70 -11.85 -8.06
CA LYS A 178 37.75 -12.81 -9.18
C LYS A 178 36.70 -12.56 -10.27
N SER A 179 37.24 -12.39 -11.48
CA SER A 179 36.71 -12.69 -12.82
C SER A 179 35.37 -12.10 -13.29
N LYS A 180 35.50 -11.23 -14.31
CA LYS A 180 34.49 -10.87 -15.32
C LYS A 180 33.82 -12.11 -15.91
N SER A 181 32.50 -12.21 -15.78
CA SER A 181 31.66 -12.93 -16.73
C SER A 181 30.48 -12.03 -17.13
N LYS A 182 30.21 -12.01 -18.43
CA LYS A 182 29.27 -11.13 -19.12
C LYS A 182 27.89 -11.78 -19.02
N SER A 183 26.97 -11.20 -18.25
CA SER A 183 25.60 -11.68 -18.08
C SER A 183 24.60 -10.61 -18.51
N THR A 184 23.76 -10.98 -19.46
CA THR A 184 22.66 -10.21 -20.04
C THR A 184 21.53 -10.05 -19.01
N HIS A 185 21.31 -8.82 -18.52
CA HIS A 185 20.27 -8.55 -17.53
C HIS A 185 18.93 -8.22 -18.21
N THR A 186 17.96 -9.10 -18.00
CA THR A 186 16.54 -8.90 -18.32
C THR A 186 15.88 -8.05 -17.22
N GLU A 187 15.18 -7.00 -17.64
CA GLU A 187 14.37 -6.09 -16.81
C GLU A 187 13.27 -6.83 -16.00
N PRO A 188 13.13 -6.57 -14.68
CA PRO A 188 12.11 -7.20 -13.82
C PRO A 188 10.68 -6.60 -13.96
N SER A 189 10.45 -5.68 -14.90
CA SER A 189 9.18 -4.98 -15.09
C SER A 189 8.06 -5.81 -15.77
N LYS A 190 8.29 -7.09 -16.08
CA LYS A 190 7.36 -7.92 -16.88
C LYS A 190 6.60 -9.03 -16.13
N ILE A 191 6.79 -9.19 -14.82
CA ILE A 191 6.18 -10.32 -14.08
C ILE A 191 4.71 -10.05 -13.70
N PHE A 192 4.24 -8.79 -13.66
CA PHE A 192 2.88 -8.47 -13.22
C PHE A 192 1.81 -8.35 -14.32
N ALA A 193 2.17 -8.50 -15.60
CA ALA A 193 1.25 -8.17 -16.70
C ALA A 193 0.48 -9.36 -17.31
N LYS A 194 0.69 -10.60 -16.85
CA LYS A 194 0.21 -11.77 -17.61
C LYS A 194 -1.16 -12.34 -17.22
N ASP A 195 -1.67 -12.04 -16.02
CA ASP A 195 -2.87 -12.73 -15.52
C ASP A 195 -4.11 -11.82 -15.37
N TYR A 196 -4.06 -10.58 -15.86
CA TYR A 196 -5.16 -9.58 -15.71
C TYR A 196 -6.01 -9.34 -16.97
N THR A 197 -5.86 -10.14 -18.03
CA THR A 197 -6.73 -10.03 -19.22
C THR A 197 -7.83 -11.07 -19.17
N GLY A 198 -8.82 -10.85 -18.31
CA GLY A 198 -9.95 -11.74 -18.18
C GLY A 198 -11.17 -11.04 -17.60
N LEU A 199 -11.58 -9.92 -18.21
CA LEU A 199 -12.93 -9.33 -18.20
C LEU A 199 -12.85 -7.91 -18.80
N ASN A 200 -12.78 -7.81 -20.12
CA ASN A 200 -13.35 -6.71 -20.92
C ASN A 200 -13.01 -6.95 -22.40
N GLN A 201 -14.02 -7.41 -23.16
CA GLN A 201 -13.98 -7.38 -24.61
C GLN A 201 -14.27 -5.94 -25.06
N GLY A 202 -13.35 -5.32 -25.81
CA GLY A 202 -13.64 -4.05 -26.48
C GLY A 202 -12.45 -3.13 -26.66
N GLN A 203 -11.90 -3.15 -27.88
CA GLN A 203 -11.05 -2.14 -28.52
C GLN A 203 -9.66 -1.87 -27.92
N GLY A 204 -8.65 -2.29 -28.68
CA GLY A 204 -7.25 -2.11 -28.39
C GLY A 204 -6.79 -0.66 -28.47
N VAL A 205 -6.51 -0.08 -27.31
CA VAL A 205 -5.61 1.06 -27.17
C VAL A 205 -4.48 0.62 -26.24
N ARG A 206 -3.24 0.64 -26.74
CA ARG A 206 -2.06 0.35 -25.91
C ARG A 206 -1.95 1.43 -24.82
N PRO A 207 -1.94 1.09 -23.52
CA PRO A 207 -1.65 2.09 -22.50
C PRO A 207 -0.19 2.52 -22.66
N THR A 208 0.00 3.78 -23.05
CA THR A 208 1.30 4.44 -22.94
C THR A 208 1.57 4.67 -21.46
N TYR A 209 2.54 3.94 -20.91
CA TYR A 209 3.04 4.17 -19.56
C TYR A 209 3.76 5.53 -19.53
N SER A 210 3.00 6.58 -19.25
CA SER A 210 3.54 7.82 -18.73
C SER A 210 4.24 7.52 -17.41
N LYS A 211 5.50 7.93 -17.29
CA LYS A 211 6.25 7.84 -16.03
C LYS A 211 5.42 8.50 -14.92
N PRO A 212 5.23 7.87 -13.75
CA PRO A 212 4.50 8.52 -12.66
C PRO A 212 5.22 9.81 -12.27
N ILE A 213 4.57 10.94 -12.54
CA ILE A 213 4.94 12.23 -11.97
C ILE A 213 4.58 12.12 -10.50
N TYR A 214 5.61 11.92 -9.67
CA TYR A 214 5.49 11.71 -8.23
C TYR A 214 4.75 12.89 -7.56
N PRO A 215 3.67 12.66 -6.80
CA PRO A 215 3.33 13.60 -5.75
C PRO A 215 4.43 13.50 -4.69
N LEU A 216 5.26 14.54 -4.61
CA LEU A 216 6.11 14.79 -3.46
C LEU A 216 5.22 14.74 -2.22
N PHE A 217 5.42 13.69 -1.41
CA PHE A 217 5.04 13.53 -0.02
C PHE A 217 3.84 14.40 0.43
N CYS A 218 2.67 13.78 0.55
CA CYS A 218 1.51 14.28 1.30
C CYS A 218 1.89 14.50 2.79
N SER A 219 2.66 15.55 3.09
CA SER A 219 2.92 16.06 4.44
C SER A 219 3.17 17.57 4.37
N LEU A 220 2.78 18.25 5.43
CA LEU A 220 2.75 19.69 5.71
C LEU A 220 1.53 20.45 5.16
N PRO A 221 0.46 20.60 5.96
CA PRO A 221 -0.14 21.91 6.17
C PRO A 221 0.83 22.77 6.98
N ASN A 222 1.16 23.95 6.46
CA ASN A 222 1.87 25.00 7.17
C ASN A 222 1.03 25.42 8.40
N LEU A 223 1.52 25.13 9.60
CA LEU A 223 1.05 25.80 10.81
C LEU A 223 1.61 27.22 10.80
N ASN A 224 0.78 28.19 10.40
CA ASN A 224 0.99 29.60 10.70
C ASN A 224 0.94 29.76 12.22
N ILE A 225 2.09 29.93 12.85
CA ILE A 225 2.22 30.43 14.21
C ILE A 225 1.89 31.93 14.14
N LEU A 226 0.64 32.29 14.43
CA LEU A 226 0.30 33.65 14.79
C LEU A 226 0.83 33.89 16.21
N TYR A 227 1.85 34.74 16.32
CA TYR A 227 2.25 35.33 17.58
C TYR A 227 1.11 36.21 18.09
N LEU A 228 0.46 35.79 19.17
CA LEU A 228 -0.29 36.70 20.04
C LEU A 228 0.75 37.43 20.91
N THR A 229 0.88 38.73 20.66
CA THR A 229 1.49 39.68 21.58
C THR A 229 0.52 39.98 22.72
N GLU A 230 0.97 39.78 23.95
CA GLU A 230 0.56 40.58 25.10
C GLU A 230 1.81 41.30 25.64
#